data_AF-A0A1M7CII9-F1
#
_entry.id   AF-A0A1M7CII9-F1
#
_cell.length_a   1.000
_cell.length_b   1.000
_cell.length_c   1.000
_cell.angle_alpha   90.00
_cell.angle_beta   90.00
_cell.angle_gamma   90.00
#
_symmetry.space_group_name_H-M   'P 1'
#
loop_
_entity.id
_entity.type
_entity.pdbx_description
1 polymer ?
#
loop_
_entity_poly.entity_id
_entity_poly.type
_entity_poly.pdbx_seq_one_letter_code
_entity_poly.pdbx_strand_id
1 'polypeptide(L)'
;MATIIREVTLAYFSGTGGTKAAVDCFEEQFDKLGIKVKVVPVSSYHAYQGEKSDLLIICSPVYAFRLASIVEDWVKGLPEVQDTPAAIISVSGGGEVSPNTACRVHCGRLLKRKGYHVVYEKMLVMPSNFASKAEELLNYSLINILPRKVEQIVSDLLAGKRNITYPKFQDRIFAGIGKAEHFGARVFGTSIKISKECNQCGLCIKNCPKQNITMKHGSPAFGFQCIWCLKCIYACPRKALSPGILKFSVLDNGYDLREMSEKTQLQRQIEYSGSPNRLWQGVVDYLNEET
;
A
#
# COMPACT_ATOMS: atom_id res chain seq x y z
N MET A 1 25.97 19.06 -0.39
CA MET A 1 26.17 18.29 -1.64
C MET A 1 25.03 17.31 -1.74
N ALA A 2 24.36 17.20 -2.89
CA ALA A 2 23.32 16.18 -3.07
C ALA A 2 23.98 14.79 -3.03
N THR A 3 23.44 13.88 -2.21
CA THR A 3 23.92 12.50 -2.14
C THR A 3 23.72 11.84 -3.49
N ILE A 4 24.79 11.28 -4.06
CA ILE A 4 24.68 10.49 -5.30
C ILE A 4 24.01 9.17 -4.95
N ILE A 5 22.85 8.90 -5.53
CA ILE A 5 22.09 7.66 -5.31
C ILE A 5 22.57 6.62 -6.31
N ARG A 6 23.21 5.55 -5.84
CA ARG A 6 23.65 4.40 -6.65
C ARG A 6 22.95 3.11 -6.25
N GLU A 7 22.56 3.00 -4.99
CA GLU A 7 21.82 1.87 -4.45
C GLU A 7 20.58 2.32 -3.65
N VAL A 8 19.43 1.75 -3.99
CA VAL A 8 18.13 2.05 -3.35
C VAL A 8 17.56 0.79 -2.73
N THR A 9 17.12 0.90 -1.47
CA THR A 9 16.27 -0.13 -0.84
C THR A 9 14.80 0.24 -1.03
N LEU A 10 14.02 -0.59 -1.74
CA LEU A 10 12.57 -0.47 -1.87
C LEU A 10 11.88 -1.44 -0.92
N ALA A 11 11.50 -0.96 0.27
CA ALA A 11 10.79 -1.76 1.26
C ALA A 11 9.28 -1.60 1.13
N TYR A 12 8.52 -2.70 1.04
CA TYR A 12 7.08 -2.60 0.83
C TYR A 12 6.24 -3.69 1.47
N PHE A 13 4.97 -3.36 1.70
CA PHE A 13 3.90 -4.34 1.92
C PHE A 13 2.80 -4.17 0.87
N SER A 14 2.17 -5.25 0.44
CA SER A 14 0.96 -5.18 -0.39
C SER A 14 -0.05 -6.27 -0.03
N GLY A 15 -1.27 -5.82 0.30
CA GLY A 15 -2.43 -6.69 0.49
C GLY A 15 -2.91 -7.26 -0.85
N THR A 16 -3.51 -6.40 -1.68
CA THR A 16 -4.20 -6.80 -2.92
C THR A 16 -3.50 -6.37 -4.21
N GLY A 17 -2.23 -5.95 -4.15
CA GLY A 17 -1.42 -5.72 -5.34
C GLY A 17 -1.13 -4.26 -5.69
N GLY A 18 -1.97 -3.28 -5.30
CA GLY A 18 -1.77 -1.88 -5.69
C GLY A 18 -0.38 -1.32 -5.34
N THR A 19 0.07 -1.52 -4.09
CA THR A 19 1.42 -1.11 -3.68
C THR A 19 2.53 -1.90 -4.38
N LYS A 20 2.30 -3.16 -4.76
CA LYS A 20 3.29 -3.95 -5.51
C LYS A 20 3.44 -3.40 -6.93
N ALA A 21 2.33 -3.09 -7.61
CA ALA A 21 2.38 -2.44 -8.92
C ALA A 21 3.17 -1.13 -8.90
N ALA A 22 3.00 -0.30 -7.87
CA ALA A 22 3.81 0.90 -7.71
C ALA A 22 5.31 0.61 -7.53
N VAL A 23 5.65 -0.39 -6.70
CA VAL A 23 7.04 -0.84 -6.50
C VAL A 23 7.66 -1.38 -7.78
N ASP A 24 6.88 -2.07 -8.61
CA ASP A 24 7.34 -2.61 -9.89
C ASP A 24 7.70 -1.49 -10.85
N CYS A 25 6.89 -0.42 -10.92
CA CYS A 25 7.26 0.78 -11.68
C CYS A 25 8.52 1.48 -11.13
N PHE A 26 8.75 1.47 -9.81
CA PHE A 26 9.97 2.03 -9.23
C PHE A 26 11.20 1.20 -9.62
N GLU A 27 11.11 -0.12 -9.49
CA GLU A 27 12.17 -1.06 -9.86
C GLU A 27 12.53 -0.90 -11.34
N GLU A 28 11.54 -0.89 -12.23
CA GLU A 28 11.75 -0.65 -13.66
C GLU A 28 12.41 0.70 -13.94
N GLN A 29 12.02 1.77 -13.23
CA GLN A 29 12.62 3.09 -13.48
C GLN A 29 14.05 3.22 -12.97
N PHE A 30 14.36 2.68 -11.79
CA PHE A 30 15.73 2.68 -11.30
C PHE A 30 16.64 1.78 -12.15
N ASP A 31 16.14 0.64 -12.64
CA ASP A 31 16.88 -0.26 -13.55
C ASP A 31 17.24 0.44 -14.87
N LYS A 32 16.29 1.16 -15.49
CA LYS A 32 16.55 1.99 -16.69
C LYS A 32 17.65 3.03 -16.48
N LEU A 33 17.80 3.52 -15.25
CA LEU A 33 18.81 4.50 -14.87
C LEU A 33 20.13 3.88 -14.40
N GLY A 34 20.24 2.55 -14.40
CA GLY A 34 21.42 1.81 -13.94
C GLY A 34 21.65 1.92 -12.42
N ILE A 35 20.61 2.22 -11.64
CA ILE A 35 20.66 2.32 -10.19
C ILE A 35 20.33 0.95 -9.60
N LYS A 36 21.19 0.43 -8.73
CA LYS A 36 20.98 -0.88 -8.10
C LYS A 36 19.78 -0.81 -7.15
N VAL A 37 18.83 -1.73 -7.33
CA VAL A 37 17.62 -1.81 -6.49
C VAL A 37 17.64 -3.07 -5.63
N LYS A 38 17.38 -2.90 -4.35
CA LYS A 38 17.08 -3.98 -3.42
C LYS A 38 15.62 -3.93 -3.00
N VAL A 39 14.81 -4.87 -3.48
CA VAL A 39 13.40 -4.96 -3.13
C VAL A 39 13.20 -5.82 -1.87
N VAL A 40 12.54 -5.25 -0.86
CA VAL A 40 12.30 -5.89 0.45
C VAL A 40 10.79 -6.01 0.72
N PRO A 41 10.16 -7.16 0.42
CA PRO A 41 8.79 -7.43 0.84
C PRO A 41 8.73 -7.67 2.36
N VAL A 42 8.29 -6.67 3.13
CA VAL A 42 8.42 -6.67 4.61
C VAL A 42 7.64 -7.81 5.30
N SER A 43 6.67 -8.43 4.63
CA SER A 43 5.97 -9.61 5.14
C SER A 43 6.84 -10.85 5.25
N SER A 44 7.99 -10.88 4.57
CA SER A 44 8.89 -12.03 4.50
C SER A 44 10.20 -11.81 5.27
N TYR A 45 10.47 -10.59 5.74
CA TYR A 45 11.73 -10.19 6.37
C TYR A 45 11.49 -9.66 7.78
N HIS A 46 11.37 -10.55 8.76
CA HIS A 46 11.21 -10.17 10.16
C HIS A 46 12.49 -9.58 10.80
N ALA A 47 13.66 -9.88 10.24
CA ALA A 47 14.94 -9.33 10.65
C ALA A 47 15.70 -8.82 9.41
N TYR A 48 15.40 -7.60 8.97
CA TYR A 48 16.19 -6.94 7.94
C TYR A 48 17.47 -6.40 8.57
N GLN A 49 18.62 -6.98 8.22
CA GLN A 49 19.91 -6.59 8.80
C GLN A 49 20.51 -5.32 8.19
N GLY A 50 19.79 -4.63 7.30
CA GLY A 50 20.16 -3.26 6.88
C GLY A 50 21.52 -3.17 6.20
N GLU A 51 21.66 -3.87 5.06
CA GLU A 51 22.71 -3.49 4.13
C GLU A 51 22.57 -2.00 3.80
N LYS A 52 23.71 -1.29 3.82
CA LYS A 52 23.76 0.16 3.62
C LYS A 52 23.35 0.49 2.19
N SER A 53 22.26 1.24 2.02
CA SER A 53 21.85 1.82 0.74
C SER A 53 21.90 3.33 0.81
N ASP A 54 22.02 3.98 -0.34
CA ASP A 54 22.07 5.45 -0.42
C ASP A 54 20.71 6.08 -0.14
N LEU A 55 19.62 5.36 -0.41
CA LEU A 55 18.24 5.80 -0.17
C LEU A 55 17.36 4.62 0.26
N LEU A 56 16.53 4.84 1.29
CA LEU A 56 15.44 3.94 1.68
C LEU A 56 14.11 4.50 1.19
N ILE A 57 13.35 3.73 0.41
CA ILE A 57 11.97 4.08 0.02
C ILE A 57 11.03 3.08 0.67
N ILE A 58 10.07 3.58 1.46
CA ILE A 58 9.04 2.78 2.11
C ILE A 58 7.73 2.94 1.35
N CYS A 59 7.22 1.85 0.80
CA CYS A 59 5.96 1.78 0.08
C CYS A 59 4.92 1.02 0.90
N SER A 60 3.80 1.67 1.26
CA SER A 60 2.77 1.03 2.09
C SER A 60 1.37 1.41 1.65
N PRO A 61 0.40 0.48 1.69
CA PRO A 61 -1.01 0.86 1.60
C PRO A 61 -1.40 1.66 2.84
N VAL A 62 -2.43 2.50 2.68
CA VAL A 62 -3.08 3.23 3.78
C VAL A 62 -4.22 2.38 4.33
N TYR A 63 -4.10 1.96 5.59
CA TYR A 63 -5.16 1.29 6.35
C TYR A 63 -5.48 2.15 7.57
N ALA A 64 -6.76 2.40 7.84
CA ALA A 64 -7.16 3.19 9.01
C ALA A 64 -6.49 4.58 9.09
N PHE A 65 -6.29 5.24 7.94
CA PHE A 65 -5.59 6.54 7.88
C PHE A 65 -4.13 6.50 8.38
N ARG A 66 -3.51 5.31 8.38
CA ARG A 66 -2.12 5.04 8.75
C ARG A 66 -1.47 4.15 7.70
N LEU A 67 -0.15 4.03 7.75
CA LEU A 67 0.51 2.94 7.03
C LEU A 67 0.13 1.59 7.64
N ALA A 68 0.19 0.52 6.85
CA ALA A 68 -0.07 -0.82 7.35
C ALA A 68 0.84 -1.15 8.53
N SER A 69 0.27 -1.70 9.61
CA SER A 69 1.03 -1.95 10.86
C SER A 69 2.23 -2.86 10.66
N ILE A 70 2.19 -3.79 9.70
CA ILE A 70 3.34 -4.64 9.37
C ILE A 70 4.54 -3.84 8.85
N VAL A 71 4.31 -2.72 8.15
CA VAL A 71 5.36 -1.80 7.72
C VAL A 71 5.86 -0.99 8.91
N GLU A 72 4.97 -0.45 9.75
CA GLU A 72 5.38 0.28 10.95
C GLU A 72 6.19 -0.60 11.92
N ASP A 73 5.80 -1.87 12.08
CA ASP A 73 6.53 -2.85 12.89
C ASP A 73 7.89 -3.19 12.27
N TRP A 74 7.97 -3.31 10.95
CA TRP A 74 9.25 -3.49 10.24
C TRP A 74 10.19 -2.29 10.42
N VAL A 75 9.67 -1.06 10.31
CA VAL A 75 10.46 0.18 10.53
C VAL A 75 11.01 0.25 11.96
N LYS A 76 10.26 -0.21 12.98
CA LYS A 76 10.78 -0.29 14.36
C LYS A 76 11.98 -1.24 14.48
N GLY A 77 12.00 -2.29 13.67
CA GLY A 77 13.07 -3.29 13.61
C GLY A 77 14.29 -2.88 12.78
N LEU A 78 14.27 -1.74 12.09
CA LEU A 78 15.42 -1.25 11.34
C LEU A 78 16.63 -1.00 12.25
N PRO A 79 17.87 -1.16 11.74
CA PRO A 79 19.05 -0.72 12.45
C PRO A 79 19.05 0.80 12.63
N GLU A 80 19.84 1.27 13.57
CA GLU A 80 20.18 2.68 13.67
C GLU A 80 21.24 3.02 12.62
N VAL A 81 21.08 4.16 11.97
CA VAL A 81 21.98 4.66 10.93
C VAL A 81 22.40 6.09 11.22
N GLN A 82 23.47 6.53 10.57
CA GLN A 82 23.91 7.92 10.62
C GLN A 82 23.47 8.63 9.33
N ASP A 83 22.31 9.29 9.40
CA ASP A 83 21.83 10.24 8.39
C ASP A 83 21.55 9.66 6.99
N THR A 84 20.87 8.52 6.91
CA THR A 84 20.43 7.95 5.62
C THR A 84 19.12 8.60 5.14
N PRO A 85 19.02 9.09 3.89
CA PRO A 85 17.79 9.65 3.38
C PRO A 85 16.71 8.57 3.26
N ALA A 86 15.47 8.98 3.53
CA ALA A 86 14.30 8.13 3.37
C ALA A 86 13.17 8.84 2.62
N ALA A 87 12.45 8.08 1.81
CA ALA A 87 11.20 8.47 1.19
C ALA A 87 10.05 7.60 1.70
N ILE A 88 8.86 8.19 1.88
CA ILE A 88 7.65 7.47 2.29
C ILE A 88 6.57 7.62 1.23
N ILE A 89 6.30 6.53 0.52
CA ILE A 89 5.29 6.44 -0.54
C ILE A 89 4.07 5.68 0.00
N SER A 90 3.02 6.42 0.32
CA SER A 90 1.73 5.84 0.70
C SER A 90 0.90 5.49 -0.54
N VAL A 91 0.11 4.42 -0.50
CA VAL A 91 -0.79 4.02 -1.60
C VAL A 91 -2.22 3.97 -1.09
N SER A 92 -3.12 4.72 -1.74
CA SER A 92 -4.52 4.87 -1.33
C SER A 92 -5.48 4.63 -2.49
N GLY A 93 -6.73 4.26 -2.18
CA GLY A 93 -7.83 4.25 -3.15
C GLY A 93 -8.53 5.60 -3.31
N GLY A 94 -8.29 6.56 -2.42
CA GLY A 94 -9.07 7.80 -2.32
C GLY A 94 -8.30 9.11 -2.56
N GLY A 95 -7.00 9.04 -2.80
CA GLY A 95 -6.16 10.24 -2.99
C GLY A 95 -5.58 10.86 -1.72
N GLU A 96 -4.71 11.86 -1.92
CA GLU A 96 -4.03 12.63 -0.87
C GLU A 96 -4.94 13.71 -0.27
N VAL A 97 -6.12 13.30 0.18
CA VAL A 97 -7.15 14.16 0.76
C VAL A 97 -7.43 13.74 2.21
N SER A 98 -8.16 14.57 2.95
CA SER A 98 -8.60 14.17 4.30
C SER A 98 -9.47 12.92 4.23
N PRO A 99 -9.29 11.97 5.16
CA PRO A 99 -8.43 12.01 6.36
C PRO A 99 -7.00 11.44 6.17
N ASN A 100 -6.52 11.22 4.95
CA ASN A 100 -5.28 10.49 4.67
C ASN A 100 -3.99 11.32 4.79
N THR A 101 -4.06 12.66 4.91
CA THR A 101 -2.84 13.51 4.82
C THR A 101 -1.83 13.25 5.95
N ALA A 102 -2.29 12.67 7.08
CA ALA A 102 -1.45 12.34 8.23
C ALA A 102 -0.94 10.88 8.26
N CYS A 103 -1.25 10.05 7.26
CA CYS A 103 -0.98 8.61 7.32
C CYS A 103 0.51 8.23 7.46
N ARG A 104 1.42 9.12 7.04
CA ARG A 104 2.87 8.91 7.06
C ARG A 104 3.56 9.41 8.33
N VAL A 105 2.87 10.25 9.12
CA VAL A 105 3.45 10.97 10.27
C VAL A 105 4.09 10.04 11.29
N HIS A 106 3.46 8.90 11.59
CA HIS A 106 4.02 7.96 12.56
C HIS A 106 5.28 7.26 12.03
N CYS A 107 5.23 6.79 10.78
CA CYS A 107 6.39 6.17 10.12
C CYS A 107 7.58 7.14 10.06
N GLY A 108 7.35 8.40 9.67
CA GLY A 108 8.40 9.43 9.66
C GLY A 108 9.04 9.67 11.04
N ARG A 109 8.26 9.60 12.13
CA ARG A 109 8.80 9.67 13.50
C ARG A 109 9.63 8.43 13.88
N LEU A 110 9.22 7.24 13.44
CA LEU A 110 9.98 6.01 13.68
C LEU A 110 11.31 6.05 12.95
N LEU A 111 11.31 6.44 11.68
CA LEU A 111 12.52 6.63 10.87
C LEU A 111 13.49 7.63 11.49
N LYS A 112 12.99 8.79 11.92
CA LYS A 112 13.81 9.82 12.57
C LYS A 112 14.51 9.30 13.84
N ARG A 113 13.83 8.48 14.64
CA ARG A 113 14.43 7.86 15.84
C ARG A 113 15.54 6.86 15.51
N LYS A 114 15.52 6.28 14.31
CA LYS A 114 16.54 5.36 13.81
C LYS A 114 17.68 6.07 13.06
N GLY A 115 17.67 7.41 13.03
CA GLY A 115 18.70 8.21 12.36
C GLY A 115 18.52 8.35 10.85
N TYR A 116 17.36 7.93 10.30
CA TYR A 116 16.99 8.24 8.92
C TYR A 116 16.40 9.65 8.83
N HIS A 117 16.66 10.36 7.74
CA HIS A 117 16.08 11.67 7.48
C HIS A 117 15.06 11.59 6.33
N VAL A 118 13.78 11.86 6.62
CA VAL A 118 12.74 11.86 5.58
C VAL A 118 12.92 13.08 4.68
N VAL A 119 13.18 12.83 3.39
CA VAL A 119 13.37 13.86 2.34
C VAL A 119 12.18 14.00 1.42
N TYR A 120 11.42 12.91 1.25
CA TYR A 120 10.35 12.86 0.28
C TYR A 120 9.15 12.08 0.83
N GLU A 121 7.97 12.59 0.61
CA GLU A 121 6.73 11.90 0.89
C GLU A 121 5.72 12.15 -0.23
N LYS A 122 4.98 11.11 -0.61
CA LYS A 122 3.94 11.22 -1.63
C LYS A 122 2.87 10.16 -1.44
N MET A 123 1.66 10.46 -1.89
CA MET A 123 0.63 9.44 -2.09
C MET A 123 0.49 9.08 -3.56
N LEU A 124 0.62 7.79 -3.87
CA LEU A 124 0.16 7.22 -5.13
C LEU A 124 -1.27 6.71 -4.96
N VAL A 125 -2.05 6.76 -6.03
CA VAL A 125 -3.46 6.33 -6.02
C VAL A 125 -3.62 5.12 -6.92
N MET A 126 -4.29 4.10 -6.41
CA MET A 126 -4.56 2.84 -7.10
C MET A 126 -6.05 2.50 -7.02
N PRO A 127 -6.59 1.64 -7.88
CA PRO A 127 -7.98 1.19 -7.81
C PRO A 127 -8.38 0.77 -6.40
N SER A 128 -9.47 1.33 -5.89
CA SER A 128 -9.97 1.06 -4.53
C SER A 128 -10.38 -0.41 -4.39
N ASN A 129 -9.95 -1.03 -3.29
CA ASN A 129 -10.26 -2.41 -2.93
C ASN A 129 -11.13 -2.50 -1.66
N PHE A 130 -11.64 -1.38 -1.16
CA PHE A 130 -12.30 -1.27 0.13
C PHE A 130 -13.54 -0.37 0.05
N ALA A 131 -14.65 -0.83 0.63
CA ALA A 131 -15.94 -0.14 0.75
C ALA A 131 -16.66 0.22 -0.55
N SER A 132 -16.02 0.99 -1.42
CA SER A 132 -16.62 1.53 -2.63
C SER A 132 -15.79 1.19 -3.85
N LYS A 133 -16.47 0.73 -4.91
CA LYS A 133 -15.87 0.49 -6.23
C LYS A 133 -15.94 1.76 -7.06
N ALA A 134 -14.82 2.18 -7.64
CA ALA A 134 -14.79 3.25 -8.62
C ALA A 134 -15.24 2.77 -10.00
N GLU A 135 -15.63 3.71 -10.85
CA GLU A 135 -15.89 3.46 -12.28
C GLU A 135 -14.70 2.79 -12.96
N GLU A 136 -14.96 1.92 -13.95
CA GLU A 136 -13.90 1.16 -14.62
C GLU A 136 -12.88 2.07 -15.29
N LEU A 137 -13.33 3.10 -16.01
CA LEU A 137 -12.44 4.08 -16.64
C LEU A 137 -11.54 4.77 -15.63
N LEU A 138 -12.04 5.12 -14.44
CA LEU A 138 -11.21 5.73 -13.39
C LEU A 138 -10.13 4.76 -12.90
N ASN A 139 -10.48 3.47 -12.73
CA ASN A 139 -9.49 2.45 -12.37
C ASN A 139 -8.43 2.27 -13.46
N TYR A 140 -8.81 2.27 -14.73
CA TYR A 140 -7.88 2.16 -15.86
C TYR A 140 -6.97 3.38 -15.98
N SER A 141 -7.50 4.60 -15.79
CA SER A 141 -6.70 5.83 -15.76
C SER A 141 -5.65 5.81 -14.65
N LEU A 142 -6.01 5.30 -13.46
CA LEU A 142 -5.05 5.14 -12.36
C LEU A 142 -3.92 4.15 -12.69
N ILE A 143 -4.25 3.03 -13.32
CA ILE A 143 -3.24 2.05 -13.75
C ILE A 143 -2.34 2.64 -14.85
N ASN A 144 -2.92 3.37 -15.81
CA ASN A 144 -2.18 3.98 -16.92
C ASN A 144 -1.23 5.11 -16.50
N ILE A 145 -1.63 5.97 -15.55
CA ILE A 145 -0.81 7.12 -15.13
C ILE A 145 0.31 6.72 -14.16
N LEU A 146 0.20 5.54 -13.52
CA LEU A 146 1.12 5.10 -12.48
C LEU A 146 2.61 5.15 -12.89
N PRO A 147 3.04 4.64 -14.06
CA PRO A 147 4.45 4.70 -14.45
C PRO A 147 4.98 6.14 -14.53
N ARG A 148 4.18 7.07 -15.07
CA ARG A 148 4.56 8.49 -15.20
C ARG A 148 4.65 9.18 -13.84
N LYS A 149 3.72 8.89 -12.93
CA LYS A 149 3.76 9.40 -11.54
C LYS A 149 4.99 8.89 -10.78
N VAL A 150 5.35 7.63 -10.98
CA VAL A 150 6.56 7.03 -10.38
C VAL A 150 7.83 7.64 -10.99
N GLU A 151 7.89 7.81 -12.30
CA GLU A 151 8.99 8.49 -12.99
C GLU A 151 9.23 9.90 -12.43
N GLN A 152 8.18 10.68 -12.22
CA GLN A 152 8.30 12.01 -11.63
C GLN A 152 8.86 11.97 -10.20
N ILE A 153 8.41 11.01 -9.38
CA ILE A 153 8.95 10.83 -8.02
C ILE A 153 10.44 10.46 -8.07
N VAL A 154 10.84 9.55 -8.96
CA VAL A 154 12.25 9.17 -9.14
C VAL A 154 13.08 10.37 -9.59
N SER A 155 12.60 11.13 -10.57
CA SER A 155 13.24 12.36 -11.05
C SER A 155 13.45 13.37 -9.92
N ASP A 156 12.41 13.62 -9.12
CA ASP A 156 12.50 14.51 -7.96
C ASP A 156 13.53 14.03 -6.92
N LEU A 157 13.54 12.73 -6.62
CA LEU A 157 14.50 12.13 -5.67
C LEU A 157 15.94 12.27 -6.14
N LEU A 158 16.21 12.01 -7.42
CA LEU A 158 17.55 12.11 -8.01
C LEU A 158 18.01 13.57 -8.16
N ALA A 159 17.08 14.49 -8.37
CA ALA A 159 17.35 15.93 -8.35
C ALA A 159 17.54 16.48 -6.92
N GLY A 160 17.40 15.66 -5.88
CA GLY A 160 17.50 16.08 -4.48
C GLY A 160 16.37 17.01 -4.04
N LYS A 161 15.22 17.02 -4.74
CA LYS A 161 14.07 17.81 -4.35
C LYS A 161 13.48 17.27 -3.05
N ARG A 162 13.16 18.19 -2.14
CA ARG A 162 12.49 17.86 -0.88
C ARG A 162 10.98 18.04 -1.05
N ASN A 163 10.21 17.02 -0.70
CA ASN A 163 8.74 17.09 -0.67
C ASN A 163 8.22 16.48 0.63
N ILE A 164 7.68 17.28 1.54
CA ILE A 164 7.16 16.79 2.81
C ILE A 164 5.71 17.26 2.93
N THR A 165 4.77 16.33 3.05
CA THR A 165 3.36 16.68 3.22
C THR A 165 3.14 17.32 4.58
N TYR A 166 2.45 18.45 4.59
CA TYR A 166 1.98 19.09 5.82
C TYR A 166 0.58 18.55 6.15
N PRO A 167 0.45 17.63 7.12
CA PRO A 167 -0.83 17.02 7.44
C PRO A 167 -1.76 18.02 8.11
N LYS A 168 -3.04 17.97 7.76
CA LYS A 168 -4.07 18.76 8.44
C LYS A 168 -4.19 18.34 9.90
N PHE A 169 -4.53 19.29 10.78
CA PHE A 169 -4.64 19.03 12.22
C PHE A 169 -5.64 17.91 12.54
N GLN A 170 -6.84 17.96 11.95
CA GLN A 170 -7.87 16.94 12.13
C GLN A 170 -7.40 15.54 11.67
N ASP A 171 -6.62 15.46 10.59
CA ASP A 171 -6.10 14.19 10.06
C ASP A 171 -5.11 13.55 11.03
N ARG A 172 -4.38 14.36 11.82
CA ARG A 172 -3.53 13.83 12.92
C ARG A 172 -4.35 13.14 14.00
N ILE A 173 -5.55 13.65 14.28
CA ILE A 173 -6.49 13.03 15.23
C ILE A 173 -7.00 11.71 14.64
N PHE A 174 -7.44 11.71 13.38
CA PHE A 174 -7.87 10.50 12.68
C PHE A 174 -6.77 9.43 12.63
N ALA A 175 -5.53 9.79 12.29
CA ALA A 175 -4.39 8.86 12.30
C ALA A 175 -4.03 8.36 13.72
N GLY A 176 -4.37 9.12 14.76
CA GLY A 176 -4.28 8.68 16.16
C GLY A 176 -5.35 7.64 16.50
N ILE A 177 -6.60 7.91 16.13
CA ILE A 177 -7.75 6.99 16.29
C ILE A 177 -7.56 5.72 15.47
N GLY A 178 -6.98 5.82 14.27
CA GLY A 178 -6.68 4.67 13.40
C GLY A 178 -5.82 3.60 14.07
N LYS A 179 -5.11 3.92 15.16
CA LYS A 179 -4.43 2.91 15.99
C LYS A 179 -5.41 1.93 16.64
N ALA A 180 -6.62 2.39 17.00
CA ALA A 180 -7.68 1.55 17.54
C ALA A 180 -8.27 0.59 16.48
N GLU A 181 -8.23 0.96 15.19
CA GLU A 181 -8.63 0.04 14.11
C GLU A 181 -7.71 -1.18 14.01
N HIS A 182 -6.49 -1.15 14.58
CA HIS A 182 -5.70 -2.39 14.74
C HIS A 182 -6.42 -3.44 15.59
N PHE A 183 -7.23 -3.04 16.56
CA PHE A 183 -8.07 -3.97 17.31
C PHE A 183 -9.29 -4.39 16.47
N GLY A 184 -9.95 -3.43 15.81
CA GLY A 184 -11.06 -3.70 14.90
C GLY A 184 -10.71 -4.70 13.80
N ALA A 185 -9.52 -4.59 13.21
CA ALA A 185 -8.98 -5.53 12.22
C ALA A 185 -8.84 -6.96 12.78
N ARG A 186 -8.44 -7.11 14.05
CA ARG A 186 -8.32 -8.43 14.71
C ARG A 186 -9.69 -9.07 14.92
N VAL A 187 -10.67 -8.29 15.40
CA VAL A 187 -12.07 -8.73 15.55
C VAL A 187 -12.66 -9.10 14.18
N PHE A 188 -12.42 -8.27 13.16
CA PHE A 188 -12.80 -8.58 11.79
C PHE A 188 -12.24 -9.94 11.35
N GLY A 189 -10.93 -10.17 11.59
CA GLY A 189 -10.26 -11.44 11.30
C GLY A 189 -10.98 -12.65 11.88
N THR A 190 -11.30 -12.61 13.18
CA THR A 190 -12.03 -13.72 13.84
C THR A 190 -13.45 -13.92 13.36
N SER A 191 -14.05 -12.90 12.71
CA SER A 191 -15.40 -12.98 12.19
C SER A 191 -15.50 -13.58 10.79
N ILE A 192 -14.37 -13.76 10.08
CA ILE A 192 -14.38 -14.21 8.67
C ILE A 192 -15.08 -15.57 8.59
N LYS A 193 -16.08 -15.64 7.72
CA LYS A 193 -16.89 -16.83 7.46
C LYS A 193 -16.33 -17.59 6.28
N ILE A 194 -16.48 -18.91 6.35
CA ILE A 194 -16.05 -19.86 5.34
C ILE A 194 -17.28 -20.58 4.82
N SER A 195 -17.48 -20.54 3.52
CA SER A 195 -18.59 -21.20 2.86
C SER A 195 -18.22 -22.61 2.39
N LYS A 196 -19.22 -23.38 1.96
CA LYS A 196 -19.06 -24.78 1.50
C LYS A 196 -18.23 -24.91 0.22
N GLU A 197 -18.04 -23.82 -0.51
CA GLU A 197 -17.22 -23.77 -1.74
C GLU A 197 -15.72 -23.91 -1.44
N CYS A 198 -15.32 -23.79 -0.16
CA CYS A 198 -13.94 -23.98 0.28
C CYS A 198 -13.48 -25.42 0.02
N ASN A 199 -12.45 -25.58 -0.81
CA ASN A 199 -11.79 -26.85 -1.07
C ASN A 199 -10.51 -27.05 -0.25
N GLN A 200 -10.35 -26.27 0.83
CA GLN A 200 -9.29 -26.46 1.84
C GLN A 200 -7.85 -26.37 1.27
N CYS A 201 -7.66 -25.69 0.14
CA CYS A 201 -6.38 -25.60 -0.58
C CYS A 201 -5.24 -24.90 0.19
N GLY A 202 -5.53 -24.25 1.32
CA GLY A 202 -4.52 -23.60 2.17
C GLY A 202 -3.93 -22.29 1.64
N LEU A 203 -4.38 -21.78 0.48
CA LEU A 203 -3.82 -20.56 -0.11
C LEU A 203 -3.96 -19.33 0.81
N CYS A 204 -5.08 -19.20 1.52
CA CYS A 204 -5.29 -18.12 2.49
C CYS A 204 -4.28 -18.18 3.65
N ILE A 205 -3.93 -19.38 4.12
CA ILE A 205 -2.93 -19.63 5.17
C ILE A 205 -1.56 -19.20 4.67
N LYS A 206 -1.14 -19.73 3.52
CA LYS A 206 0.17 -19.45 2.91
C LYS A 206 0.39 -17.96 2.66
N ASN A 207 -0.65 -17.25 2.22
CA ASN A 207 -0.55 -15.84 1.84
C ASN A 207 -0.85 -14.86 2.98
N CYS A 208 -1.16 -15.33 4.19
CA CYS A 208 -1.45 -14.43 5.31
C CYS A 208 -0.16 -13.77 5.82
N PRO A 209 0.00 -12.44 5.69
CA PRO A 209 1.26 -11.77 6.06
C PRO A 209 1.51 -11.73 7.57
N LYS A 210 0.51 -12.08 8.38
CA LYS A 210 0.60 -12.15 9.84
C LYS A 210 0.51 -13.57 10.37
N GLN A 211 0.52 -14.59 9.49
CA GLN A 211 0.34 -15.99 9.88
C GLN A 211 -0.91 -16.20 10.75
N ASN A 212 -1.96 -15.42 10.50
CA ASN A 212 -3.17 -15.36 11.33
C ASN A 212 -4.13 -16.54 11.09
N ILE A 213 -3.88 -17.36 10.08
CA ILE A 213 -4.82 -18.38 9.62
C ILE A 213 -4.14 -19.73 9.79
N THR A 214 -4.83 -20.67 10.41
CA THR A 214 -4.36 -22.05 10.63
C THR A 214 -5.36 -23.03 10.06
N MET A 215 -4.94 -24.28 9.80
CA MET A 215 -5.88 -25.34 9.45
C MET A 215 -6.36 -26.01 10.75
N LYS A 216 -7.67 -26.01 11.01
CA LYS A 216 -8.28 -26.71 12.16
C LYS A 216 -9.44 -27.58 11.67
N HIS A 217 -9.40 -28.88 12.00
CA HIS A 217 -10.43 -29.85 11.59
C HIS A 217 -10.73 -29.82 10.09
N GLY A 218 -9.69 -29.67 9.25
CA GLY A 218 -9.83 -29.60 7.81
C GLY A 218 -10.39 -28.27 7.28
N SER A 219 -10.64 -27.24 8.09
CA SER A 219 -11.07 -25.93 7.61
C SER A 219 -10.11 -24.81 8.05
N PRO A 220 -9.92 -23.74 7.25
CA PRO A 220 -9.20 -22.56 7.72
C PRO A 220 -9.84 -22.00 9.01
N ALA A 221 -9.01 -21.54 9.94
CA ALA A 221 -9.45 -20.92 11.18
C ALA A 221 -8.66 -19.62 11.38
N PHE A 222 -9.38 -18.51 11.54
CA PHE A 222 -8.80 -17.17 11.64
C PHE A 222 -8.58 -16.78 13.10
N GLY A 223 -7.37 -16.36 13.42
CA GLY A 223 -6.97 -15.85 14.73
C GLY A 223 -7.16 -14.34 14.90
N PHE A 224 -6.56 -13.81 15.97
CA PHE A 224 -6.70 -12.43 16.42
C PHE A 224 -5.47 -11.53 16.09
N GLN A 225 -4.84 -11.75 14.95
CA GLN A 225 -3.67 -11.01 14.44
C GLN A 225 -3.91 -10.40 13.05
N CYS A 226 -5.15 -10.39 12.56
CA CYS A 226 -5.50 -9.82 11.27
C CYS A 226 -5.19 -8.31 11.20
N ILE A 227 -4.70 -7.88 10.02
CA ILE A 227 -4.41 -6.47 9.69
C ILE A 227 -5.35 -5.91 8.61
N TRP A 228 -6.46 -6.61 8.36
CA TRP A 228 -7.52 -6.22 7.42
C TRP A 228 -7.04 -5.94 5.98
N CYS A 229 -5.99 -6.62 5.52
CA CYS A 229 -5.44 -6.42 4.17
C CYS A 229 -6.28 -7.02 3.03
N LEU A 230 -7.36 -7.76 3.37
CA LEU A 230 -8.28 -8.46 2.45
C LEU A 230 -7.68 -9.47 1.45
N LYS A 231 -6.36 -9.68 1.48
CA LYS A 231 -5.65 -10.60 0.57
C LYS A 231 -6.24 -12.01 0.55
N CYS A 232 -6.58 -12.57 1.71
CA CYS A 232 -7.16 -13.91 1.79
C CYS A 232 -8.55 -14.00 1.12
N ILE A 233 -9.38 -12.97 1.28
CA ILE A 233 -10.74 -12.92 0.72
C ILE A 233 -10.66 -12.80 -0.80
N TYR A 234 -9.96 -11.79 -1.32
CA TYR A 234 -9.91 -11.55 -2.76
C TYR A 234 -9.09 -12.59 -3.53
N ALA A 235 -8.03 -13.16 -2.93
CA ALA A 235 -7.23 -14.19 -3.61
C ALA A 235 -7.83 -15.60 -3.51
N CYS A 236 -8.99 -15.79 -2.88
CA CYS A 236 -9.61 -17.11 -2.78
C CYS A 236 -10.17 -17.53 -4.15
N PRO A 237 -9.62 -18.55 -4.83
CA PRO A 237 -10.09 -18.95 -6.16
C PRO A 237 -11.52 -19.50 -6.14
N ARG A 238 -11.96 -19.98 -4.97
CA ARG A 238 -13.32 -20.50 -4.74
C ARG A 238 -14.29 -19.44 -4.25
N LYS A 239 -13.84 -18.19 -4.03
CA LYS A 239 -14.61 -17.10 -3.42
C LYS A 239 -15.31 -17.53 -2.11
N ALA A 240 -14.67 -18.41 -1.35
CA ALA A 240 -15.27 -19.11 -0.21
C ALA A 240 -15.14 -18.37 1.12
N LEU A 241 -14.53 -17.18 1.13
CA LEU A 241 -14.26 -16.40 2.34
C LEU A 241 -15.05 -15.09 2.28
N SER A 242 -15.79 -14.77 3.35
CA SER A 242 -16.59 -13.55 3.41
C SER A 242 -16.51 -12.89 4.80
N PRO A 243 -16.70 -11.56 4.89
CA PRO A 243 -16.71 -10.86 6.16
C PRO A 243 -17.93 -11.27 7.03
N GLY A 244 -17.70 -11.59 8.31
CA GLY A 244 -18.80 -11.83 9.25
C GLY A 244 -19.40 -10.55 9.81
N ILE A 245 -18.57 -9.53 10.03
CA ILE A 245 -18.94 -8.16 10.40
C ILE A 245 -18.41 -7.17 9.37
N LEU A 246 -18.94 -5.95 9.37
CA LEU A 246 -18.48 -4.86 8.50
C LEU A 246 -18.44 -5.30 7.03
N LYS A 247 -19.54 -5.95 6.59
CA LYS A 247 -19.65 -6.58 5.27
C LYS A 247 -19.38 -5.61 4.12
N PHE A 248 -19.75 -4.35 4.31
CA PHE A 248 -19.47 -3.28 3.35
C PHE A 248 -17.99 -3.13 3.01
N SER A 249 -17.06 -3.59 3.86
CA SER A 249 -15.61 -3.45 3.61
C SER A 249 -15.10 -4.22 2.39
N VAL A 250 -15.83 -5.24 1.93
CA VAL A 250 -15.48 -6.08 0.78
C VAL A 250 -16.37 -5.73 -0.39
N LEU A 251 -15.80 -5.58 -1.58
CA LEU A 251 -16.54 -5.30 -2.80
C LEU A 251 -17.34 -6.53 -3.24
N ASP A 252 -18.63 -6.36 -3.55
CA ASP A 252 -19.56 -7.47 -3.88
C ASP A 252 -19.10 -8.34 -5.06
N ASN A 253 -18.44 -7.74 -6.05
CA ASN A 253 -17.93 -8.43 -7.24
C ASN A 253 -16.46 -8.86 -7.12
N GLY A 254 -15.85 -8.68 -5.95
CA GLY A 254 -14.43 -8.90 -5.73
C GLY A 254 -13.55 -7.75 -6.25
N TYR A 255 -12.24 -8.01 -6.23
CA TYR A 255 -11.21 -7.09 -6.66
C TYR A 255 -10.08 -7.91 -7.29
N ASP A 256 -9.83 -7.70 -8.58
CA ASP A 256 -8.71 -8.31 -9.31
C ASP A 256 -7.95 -7.22 -10.07
N LEU A 257 -6.83 -6.78 -9.50
CA LEU A 257 -5.99 -5.78 -10.15
C LEU A 257 -5.35 -6.30 -11.44
N ARG A 258 -5.10 -7.61 -11.56
CA ARG A 258 -4.48 -8.18 -12.77
C ARG A 258 -5.45 -8.10 -13.93
N GLU A 259 -6.70 -8.51 -13.70
CA GLU A 259 -7.77 -8.40 -14.70
C GLU A 259 -7.95 -6.92 -15.14
N MET A 260 -7.94 -5.98 -14.18
CA MET A 260 -8.02 -4.56 -14.52
C MET A 260 -6.81 -4.09 -15.35
N SER A 261 -5.59 -4.53 -15.01
CA SER A 261 -4.38 -4.18 -15.75
C SER A 261 -4.38 -4.75 -17.17
N GLU A 262 -4.82 -5.98 -17.37
CA GLU A 262 -4.97 -6.61 -18.70
C GLU A 262 -5.96 -5.81 -19.57
N LYS A 263 -7.13 -5.47 -19.02
CA LYS A 263 -8.12 -4.64 -19.73
C LYS A 263 -7.62 -3.23 -20.03
N THR A 264 -6.85 -2.64 -19.13
CA THR A 264 -6.25 -1.31 -19.31
C THR A 264 -5.35 -1.27 -20.56
N GLN A 265 -4.56 -2.33 -20.79
CA GLN A 265 -3.67 -2.41 -21.95
C GLN A 265 -4.44 -2.42 -23.29
N LEU A 266 -5.68 -2.93 -23.29
CA LEU A 266 -6.56 -2.95 -24.47
C LEU A 266 -7.24 -1.60 -24.72
N GLN A 267 -7.29 -0.71 -23.72
CA GLN A 267 -8.07 0.53 -23.74
C GLN A 267 -7.21 1.81 -23.65
N ARG A 268 -5.92 1.74 -23.98
CA ARG A 268 -4.90 2.80 -23.80
C ARG A 268 -5.24 4.20 -24.34
N GLN A 269 -6.31 4.36 -25.13
CA GLN A 269 -6.71 5.63 -25.75
C GLN A 269 -7.89 6.33 -25.06
N ILE A 270 -8.44 5.78 -23.98
CA ILE A 270 -9.60 6.38 -23.30
C ILE A 270 -9.13 7.24 -22.12
N GLU A 271 -9.18 8.56 -22.31
CA GLU A 271 -9.04 9.53 -21.23
C GLU A 271 -10.34 9.60 -20.40
N TYR A 272 -10.21 9.71 -19.08
CA TYR A 272 -11.37 9.87 -18.21
C TYR A 272 -11.97 11.27 -18.40
N SER A 273 -13.16 11.35 -18.98
CA SER A 273 -13.90 12.59 -19.20
C SER A 273 -15.16 12.71 -18.31
N GLY A 274 -15.22 11.93 -17.23
CA GLY A 274 -16.40 11.86 -16.35
C GLY A 274 -16.44 12.99 -15.30
N SER A 275 -17.65 13.29 -14.81
CA SER A 275 -17.84 14.10 -13.60
C SER A 275 -17.96 13.16 -12.40
N PRO A 276 -16.87 12.89 -11.66
CA PRO A 276 -16.89 11.92 -10.57
C PRO A 276 -17.86 12.36 -9.47
N ASN A 277 -18.50 11.40 -8.80
CA ASN A 277 -19.13 11.69 -7.50
C ASN A 277 -18.06 12.28 -6.55
N ARG A 278 -18.45 13.21 -5.66
CA ARG A 278 -17.59 13.85 -4.63
C ARG A 278 -16.69 12.85 -3.87
N LEU A 279 -17.13 11.61 -3.71
CA LEU A 279 -16.31 10.53 -3.12
C LEU A 279 -14.95 10.34 -3.81
N TRP A 280 -14.89 10.50 -5.12
CA TRP A 280 -13.72 10.27 -5.96
C TRP A 280 -12.97 11.55 -6.36
N GLN A 281 -13.33 12.70 -5.77
CA GLN A 281 -12.69 13.98 -6.10
C GLN A 281 -11.17 13.91 -5.90
N GLY A 282 -10.71 13.35 -4.77
CA GLY A 282 -9.26 13.20 -4.51
C GLY A 282 -8.54 12.27 -5.50
N VAL A 283 -9.27 11.38 -6.17
CA VAL A 283 -8.73 10.54 -7.25
C VAL A 283 -8.60 11.33 -8.53
N VAL A 284 -9.59 12.15 -8.87
CA VAL A 284 -9.54 13.01 -10.06
C VAL A 284 -8.51 14.14 -9.90
N ASP A 285 -8.40 14.74 -8.72
CA ASP A 285 -7.33 15.70 -8.41
C ASP A 285 -5.95 15.07 -8.62
N TYR A 286 -5.77 13.81 -8.24
CA TYR A 286 -4.52 13.07 -8.46
C TYR A 286 -4.23 12.80 -9.95
N LEU A 287 -5.26 12.45 -10.73
CA LEU A 287 -5.11 12.24 -12.18
C LEU A 287 -4.74 13.53 -12.90
N ASN A 288 -5.30 14.66 -12.47
CA ASN A 288 -5.09 15.98 -13.07
C ASN A 288 -3.84 16.70 -12.55
N GLU A 289 -3.25 16.24 -11.43
CA GLU A 289 -2.00 16.80 -10.93
C GLU A 289 -0.91 16.65 -12.00
N GLU A 290 -0.24 17.75 -12.34
CA GLU A 290 0.84 17.77 -13.32
C GLU A 290 1.97 16.79 -12.92
N THR A 291 2.49 16.09 -13.92
CA THR A 291 3.63 15.17 -13.82
C THR A 291 4.73 15.62 -14.74
#